data_AF-A0A1X7TR55-F1
#
_entry.id   AF-A0A1X7TR55-F1
#
_cell.length_a   1.000
_cell.length_b   1.000
_cell.length_c   1.000
_cell.angle_alpha   90.00
_cell.angle_beta   90.00
_cell.angle_gamma   90.00
#
_symmetry.space_group_name_H-M   'P 1'
#
loop_
_entity.id
_entity.type
_entity.pdbx_description
1 polymer ?
#
loop_
_entity_poly.entity_id
_entity_poly.type
_entity_poly.pdbx_seq_one_letter_code
_entity_poly.pdbx_strand_id
1 'polypeptide(L)'
;MRGEPHYHILLWIENAAVVGNDHPEEVCSFIQDRITCHIPDSNMSPDLNFLVTKYQMHKCSKYCKRNIKVGKTYVSRYRFDFPRPVRDSICINDVKNSLK
;
A
#
# COMPACT_ATOMS: atom_id res chain seq x y z
N MET A 1 0.40 11.46 -16.89
CA MET A 1 -1.03 11.17 -16.75
C MET A 1 -1.38 11.15 -15.28
N ARG A 2 -2.50 11.76 -14.89
CA ARG A 2 -3.05 11.68 -13.52
C ARG A 2 -4.01 10.49 -13.50
N GLY A 3 -3.73 9.51 -12.63
CA GLY A 3 -4.54 8.30 -12.42
C GLY A 3 -4.41 7.29 -13.56
N GLU A 4 -3.69 6.19 -13.34
CA GLU A 4 -3.96 4.99 -14.13
C GLU A 4 -5.40 4.53 -13.83
N PRO A 5 -6.15 4.02 -14.82
CA PRO A 5 -7.46 3.43 -14.59
C PRO A 5 -7.36 2.37 -13.50
N HIS A 6 -8.11 2.54 -12.41
CA HIS A 6 -8.17 1.56 -11.34
C HIS A 6 -9.63 1.31 -10.97
N TYR A 7 -9.91 0.08 -10.59
CA TYR A 7 -11.23 -0.34 -10.14
C TYR A 7 -11.35 -0.12 -8.64
N HIS A 8 -12.47 0.44 -8.22
CA HIS A 8 -12.88 0.42 -6.82
C HIS A 8 -13.70 -0.84 -6.57
N ILE A 9 -13.28 -1.65 -5.61
CA ILE A 9 -13.98 -2.88 -5.21
C ILE A 9 -14.14 -2.83 -3.70
N LEU A 10 -15.31 -3.27 -3.22
CA LEU A 10 -15.56 -3.51 -1.81
C LEU A 10 -15.99 -4.98 -1.67
N LEU A 11 -15.34 -5.71 -0.75
CA LEU A 11 -15.55 -7.14 -0.53
C LEU A 11 -15.87 -7.37 0.94
N TRP A 12 -16.90 -8.19 1.19
CA TRP A 12 -17.31 -8.61 2.52
C TRP A 12 -16.93 -10.07 2.63
N ILE A 13 -16.05 -10.36 3.58
CA ILE A 13 -15.58 -11.72 3.83
C ILE A 13 -16.32 -12.19 5.07
N GLU A 14 -16.98 -13.35 4.94
CA GLU A 14 -17.63 -13.98 6.07
C GLU A 14 -16.60 -14.27 7.17
N ASN A 15 -16.95 -13.98 8.43
CA ASN A 15 -16.07 -14.17 9.60
C ASN A 15 -14.73 -13.41 9.50
N ALA A 16 -14.70 -12.25 8.84
CA ALA A 16 -13.52 -11.39 8.84
C ALA A 16 -13.22 -10.84 10.24
N ALA A 17 -11.94 -10.78 10.59
CA ALA A 17 -11.49 -10.15 11.83
C ALA A 17 -11.84 -8.65 11.85
N VAL A 18 -12.30 -8.16 13.00
CA VAL A 18 -12.85 -6.82 13.21
C VAL A 18 -11.89 -5.99 14.04
N VAL A 19 -11.31 -4.97 13.40
CA VAL A 19 -10.42 -4.00 14.06
C VAL A 19 -11.12 -3.34 15.25
N GLY A 20 -10.49 -3.41 16.42
CA GLY A 20 -10.99 -2.79 17.66
C GLY A 20 -11.94 -3.67 18.48
N ASN A 21 -12.36 -4.82 17.94
CA ASN A 21 -13.10 -5.85 18.67
C ASN A 21 -12.22 -7.08 18.91
N ASP A 22 -11.66 -7.65 17.83
CA ASP A 22 -10.81 -8.84 17.88
C ASP A 22 -9.38 -8.49 18.28
N HIS A 23 -8.60 -9.51 18.67
CA HIS A 23 -7.22 -9.31 19.08
C HIS A 23 -6.36 -8.77 17.91
N PRO A 24 -5.45 -7.80 18.15
CA PRO A 24 -4.62 -7.23 17.11
C PRO A 24 -3.86 -8.29 16.29
N GLU A 25 -3.41 -9.36 16.93
CA GLU A 25 -2.71 -10.49 16.31
C GLU A 25 -3.62 -11.23 15.30
N GLU A 26 -4.88 -11.47 15.66
CA GLU A 26 -5.86 -12.13 14.80
C GLU A 26 -6.19 -11.27 13.57
N VAL A 27 -6.38 -9.97 13.77
CA VAL A 27 -6.58 -9.00 12.68
C VAL A 27 -5.36 -8.96 11.77
N CYS A 28 -4.15 -8.93 12.34
CA CYS A 28 -2.91 -8.94 11.58
C CYS A 28 -2.75 -10.20 10.74
N SER A 29 -2.97 -11.38 11.34
CA SER A 29 -2.91 -12.67 10.64
C SER A 29 -3.93 -12.72 9.51
N PHE A 30 -5.18 -12.32 9.78
CA PHE A 30 -6.25 -12.32 8.78
C PHE A 30 -5.88 -11.48 7.54
N ILE A 31 -5.28 -10.31 7.75
CA ILE A 31 -4.81 -9.42 6.68
C ILE A 31 -3.63 -10.05 5.94
N GLN A 32 -2.60 -10.51 6.66
CA GLN A 32 -1.38 -11.06 6.05
C GLN A 32 -1.64 -12.31 5.20
N ASP A 33 -2.59 -13.15 5.61
CA ASP A 33 -2.93 -14.38 4.88
C ASP A 33 -3.63 -14.11 3.53
N ARG A 34 -4.22 -12.92 3.35
CA ARG A 34 -5.09 -12.61 2.19
C ARG A 34 -4.58 -11.46 1.33
N ILE A 35 -3.83 -10.53 1.92
CA ILE A 35 -3.37 -9.31 1.27
C ILE A 35 -1.85 -9.32 1.25
N THR A 36 -1.28 -9.29 0.05
CA THR A 36 0.16 -9.30 -0.15
C THR A 36 0.57 -8.30 -1.22
N CYS A 37 1.74 -7.69 -1.04
CA CYS A 37 2.42 -6.91 -2.07
C CYS A 37 3.57 -7.70 -2.73
N HIS A 38 3.72 -8.99 -2.41
CA HIS A 38 4.73 -9.84 -3.03
C HIS A 38 4.45 -10.01 -4.52
N ILE A 39 5.52 -9.99 -5.32
CA ILE A 39 5.43 -10.32 -6.74
C ILE A 39 5.20 -11.84 -6.83
N PRO A 40 4.12 -12.30 -7.51
CA PRO A 40 3.84 -13.73 -7.68
C PRO A 40 5.00 -14.45 -8.35
N ASP A 41 5.24 -15.73 -8.02
CA ASP A 41 6.30 -16.50 -8.68
C ASP A 41 5.97 -16.73 -10.17
N SER A 42 6.95 -16.48 -11.04
CA SER A 42 6.76 -16.53 -12.49
C SER A 42 6.59 -17.96 -13.04
N ASN A 43 7.04 -18.98 -12.31
CA ASN A 43 6.88 -20.37 -12.70
C ASN A 43 5.56 -20.96 -12.19
N MET A 44 5.16 -20.59 -10.97
CA MET A 44 3.92 -21.07 -10.35
C MET A 44 2.67 -20.35 -10.85
N SER A 45 2.78 -19.05 -11.16
CA SER A 45 1.63 -18.21 -11.57
C SER A 45 2.05 -17.17 -12.62
N PRO A 46 2.40 -17.61 -13.83
CA PRO A 46 2.97 -16.74 -14.87
C PRO A 46 2.02 -15.59 -15.26
N ASP A 47 0.72 -15.86 -15.42
CA ASP A 47 -0.24 -14.83 -15.81
C ASP A 47 -0.41 -13.77 -14.71
N LEU A 48 -0.50 -14.19 -13.45
CA LEU A 48 -0.63 -13.26 -12.33
C LEU A 48 0.65 -12.44 -12.16
N ASN A 49 1.82 -13.08 -12.27
CA ASN A 49 3.11 -12.39 -12.28
C ASN A 49 3.13 -11.32 -13.39
N PHE A 50 2.75 -11.67 -14.62
CA PHE A 50 2.68 -10.74 -15.73
C PHE A 50 1.74 -9.56 -15.46
N LEU A 51 0.53 -9.82 -14.97
CA LEU A 51 -0.45 -8.77 -14.68
C LEU A 51 0.05 -7.81 -13.58
N VAL A 52 0.57 -8.35 -12.47
CA VAL A 52 1.09 -7.55 -11.35
C VAL A 52 2.30 -6.72 -11.80
N THR A 53 3.27 -7.35 -12.45
CA THR A 53 4.48 -6.65 -12.90
C THR A 53 4.19 -5.58 -13.95
N LYS A 54 3.21 -5.80 -14.82
CA LYS A 54 2.83 -4.85 -15.87
C LYS A 54 2.02 -3.67 -15.35
N TYR A 55 1.07 -3.91 -14.45
CA TYR A 55 0.03 -2.92 -14.10
C TYR A 55 0.09 -2.40 -12.66
N GLN A 56 0.80 -3.06 -11.74
CA GLN A 56 0.88 -2.63 -10.33
C GLN A 56 2.26 -2.10 -9.93
N MET A 57 3.24 -2.18 -10.83
CA MET A 57 4.58 -1.65 -10.58
C MET A 57 4.64 -0.13 -10.75
N HIS A 58 5.09 0.56 -9.70
CA HIS A 58 5.27 2.01 -9.77
C HIS A 58 6.38 2.41 -10.74
N LYS A 59 6.06 3.27 -11.70
CA LYS A 59 7.04 3.93 -12.57
C LYS A 59 7.20 5.40 -12.16
N CYS A 60 8.37 5.74 -11.63
CA CYS A 60 8.66 7.10 -11.18
C CYS A 60 8.55 8.08 -12.35
N SER A 61 7.79 9.16 -12.15
CA SER A 61 7.58 10.22 -13.14
C SER A 61 7.83 11.60 -12.53
N LYS A 62 7.82 12.65 -13.36
CA LYS A 62 7.92 14.04 -12.88
C LYS A 62 6.84 14.39 -11.85
N TYR A 63 5.66 13.76 -11.93
CA TYR A 63 4.57 13.97 -10.98
C TYR A 63 4.92 13.48 -9.56
N CYS A 64 5.75 12.45 -9.44
CA CYS A 64 6.16 11.90 -8.14
C CYS A 64 6.90 12.92 -7.29
N LYS A 65 7.48 13.96 -7.92
CA LYS A 65 8.23 15.02 -7.24
C LYS A 65 7.40 16.29 -7.15
N ARG A 66 7.64 17.06 -6.09
CA ARG A 66 7.17 18.42 -5.89
C ARG A 66 8.32 19.30 -5.44
N ASN A 67 8.38 20.51 -5.95
CA ASN A 67 9.31 21.51 -5.43
C ASN A 67 8.67 22.14 -4.19
N ILE A 68 9.40 22.11 -3.08
CA ILE A 68 8.97 22.66 -1.80
C ILE A 68 9.94 23.79 -1.45
N LYS A 69 9.39 24.92 -1.03
CA LYS A 69 10.21 26.04 -0.54
C LYS A 69 10.67 25.75 0.89
N VAL A 70 11.98 25.80 1.12
CA VAL A 70 12.59 25.64 2.45
C VAL A 70 13.45 26.87 2.70
N GLY A 71 12.96 27.80 3.53
CA GLY A 71 13.59 29.10 3.70
C GLY A 71 13.61 29.91 2.40
N LYS A 72 14.81 30.26 1.92
CA LYS A 72 15.01 31.02 0.66
C LYS A 72 15.26 30.13 -0.57
N THR A 73 15.36 28.81 -0.41
CA THR A 73 15.67 27.87 -1.51
C THR A 73 14.47 26.97 -1.83
N TYR A 74 14.48 26.40 -3.04
CA TYR A 74 13.54 25.35 -3.44
C TYR A 74 14.27 24.01 -3.49
N VAL A 75 13.66 23.00 -2.87
CA VAL A 75 14.15 21.62 -2.91
C VAL A 75 13.11 20.73 -3.58
N SER A 76 13.57 19.85 -4.45
CA SER A 76 12.70 18.83 -5.04
C SER A 76 12.58 17.66 -4.07
N ARG A 77 11.37 17.35 -3.63
CA ARG A 77 11.07 16.20 -2.77
C ARG A 77 10.00 15.33 -3.40
N TYR A 78 10.02 14.04 -3.12
CA TYR A 78 8.93 13.16 -3.49
C TYR A 78 7.65 13.53 -2.74
N ARG A 79 6.50 13.28 -3.37
CA ARG A 79 5.18 13.48 -2.76
C ARG A 79 4.90 12.36 -1.76
N PHE A 80 4.04 12.68 -0.77
CA PHE A 80 3.52 11.72 0.22
C PHE A 80 4.59 10.95 1.00
N ASP A 81 5.79 11.54 1.11
CA ASP A 81 6.95 10.98 1.81
C ASP A 81 7.37 9.59 1.28
N PHE A 82 7.24 9.38 -0.04
CA PHE A 82 7.77 8.19 -0.71
C PHE A 82 9.26 8.33 -1.08
N PRO A 83 10.00 7.22 -1.22
CA PRO A 83 9.58 5.88 -0.81
C PRO A 83 9.53 5.79 0.72
N ARG A 84 8.48 5.12 1.24
CA ARG A 84 8.43 4.80 2.67
C ARG A 84 9.41 3.65 2.93
N PRO A 85 10.10 3.62 4.09
CA PRO A 85 10.95 2.49 4.44
C PRO A 85 10.11 1.21 4.50
N VAL A 86 10.71 0.11 4.05
CA VAL A 86 10.12 -1.22 4.21
C VAL A 86 9.97 -1.52 5.70
N ARG A 87 8.89 -2.19 6.07
CA ARG A 87 8.67 -2.71 7.42
C ARG A 87 8.63 -4.22 7.35
N ASP A 88 9.36 -4.86 8.26
CA ASP A 88 9.43 -6.33 8.35
C ASP A 88 8.20 -6.92 9.03
N SER A 89 7.45 -6.11 9.78
CA SER A 89 6.22 -6.51 10.46
C SER A 89 5.06 -5.57 10.13
N ILE A 90 3.86 -6.15 10.15
CA ILE A 90 2.62 -5.38 10.08
C ILE A 90 2.45 -4.56 11.36
N CYS A 91 1.90 -3.36 11.20
CA CYS A 91 1.50 -2.52 12.30
C CYS A 91 0.05 -2.09 12.11
N ILE A 92 -0.76 -2.23 13.16
CA ILE A 92 -2.12 -1.70 13.18
C ILE A 92 -2.13 -0.52 14.14
N ASN A 93 -2.56 0.63 13.65
CA ASN A 93 -2.80 1.76 14.52
C ASN A 93 -4.13 1.55 15.26
N ASP A 94 -4.16 1.93 16.53
CA ASP A 94 -5.40 1.94 17.29
C ASP A 94 -6.45 2.85 16.62
N VAL A 95 -7.68 2.36 16.53
CA VAL A 95 -8.78 3.05 15.85
C VAL A 95 -9.07 4.39 16.51
N LYS A 96 -9.10 4.45 17.85
CA LYS A 96 -9.41 5.68 18.59
C LYS A 96 -8.34 6.75 18.37
N ASN A 97 -7.08 6.34 18.26
CA ASN A 97 -5.97 7.24 17.97
C ASN A 97 -5.92 7.70 16.51
N SER A 98 -6.49 6.93 15.58
CA SER A 98 -6.48 7.24 14.14
C SER A 98 -7.61 8.16 13.68
N LEU A 99 -8.63 8.37 14.52
CA LEU A 99 -9.79 9.23 14.24
C LEU A 99 -9.61 10.68 14.74
N LYS A 100 -8.47 11.00 15.36
CA LYS A 100 -8.10 12.37 15.77
C LYS A 100 -7.34 13.06 14.64
#